data_AF-M6G5B3-F1
#
_entry.id   AF-M6G5B3-F1
#
_cell.length_a   1.000
_cell.length_b   1.000
_cell.length_c   1.000
_cell.angle_alpha   90.00
_cell.angle_beta   90.00
_cell.angle_gamma   90.00
#
_symmetry.space_group_name_H-M   'P 1'
#
loop_
_entity.id
_entity.type
_entity.pdbx_description
1 polymer ?
#
loop_
_entity_poly.entity_id
_entity_poly.type
_entity_poly.pdbx_seq_one_letter_code
_entity_poly.pdbx_strand_id
1 'polypeptide(L)'
;MLGGKIGKRVRVAELNARMSEQEFYDLARGLVTKLRKLFYAIYYYRQAISFYDQSLEALGKTVSSAEMGYKRRAILQAEVLRLKALYFFLKKEREDLNIRILEREADLRVLLNDDSLKNPETKIVPEIVEENLDLLEPAKLKREELLEVARNKRPDLKKAVQALRYEEANLELQHANAIPDLAFGPMYNRGGTAFQNYWGITAQLNVPIFDRNQGNIKASEKAVLSRKQELKNTLLEVENEVAVSIETARVKDELY
;
A
#
# COMPACT_ATOMS: atom_id res chain seq x y z
N MET A 1 8.97 40.62 8.49
CA MET A 1 9.28 40.16 7.11
C MET A 1 8.11 40.53 6.22
N LEU A 2 8.37 41.21 5.11
CA LEU A 2 7.32 41.66 4.20
C LEU A 2 6.72 40.45 3.47
N GLY A 3 5.45 40.52 3.07
CA GLY A 3 4.80 39.48 2.27
C GLY A 3 4.45 38.17 2.99
N GLY A 4 4.53 38.10 4.32
CA GLY A 4 4.06 36.94 5.11
C GLY A 4 4.86 35.65 4.92
N LYS A 5 6.12 35.75 4.48
CA LYS A 5 6.98 34.60 4.12
C LYS A 5 7.06 33.51 5.19
N ILE A 6 7.20 33.89 6.48
CA ILE A 6 7.28 32.94 7.59
C ILE A 6 6.00 32.10 7.67
N GLY A 7 4.83 32.74 7.69
CA GLY A 7 3.55 32.02 7.75
C GLY A 7 3.33 31.10 6.56
N LYS A 8 3.77 31.51 5.36
CA LYS A 8 3.71 30.67 4.15
C LYS A 8 4.66 29.47 4.22
N ARG A 9 5.88 29.64 4.75
CA ARG A 9 6.81 28.53 4.99
C ARG A 9 6.25 27.54 6.01
N VAL A 10 5.63 28.04 7.09
CA VAL A 10 4.96 27.21 8.09
C VAL A 10 3.82 26.41 7.43
N ARG A 11 2.97 27.06 6.64
CA ARG A 11 1.87 26.39 5.91
C ARG A 11 2.37 25.27 4.98
N VAL A 12 3.44 25.51 4.23
CA VAL A 12 4.07 24.50 3.37
C VAL A 12 4.59 23.31 4.20
N ALA A 13 5.25 23.58 5.33
CA ALA A 13 5.75 22.53 6.23
C ALA A 13 4.60 21.72 6.87
N GLU A 14 3.52 22.37 7.29
CA GLU A 14 2.32 21.70 7.82
C GLU A 14 1.66 20.78 6.79
N LEU A 15 1.54 21.22 5.53
CA LEU A 15 0.98 20.40 4.45
C LEU A 15 1.87 19.20 4.14
N ASN A 16 3.20 19.38 4.16
CA ASN A 16 4.14 18.27 4.03
C ASN A 16 3.98 17.24 5.16
N ALA A 17 3.84 17.69 6.41
CA ALA A 17 3.59 16.81 7.54
C ALA A 17 2.28 16.01 7.37
N ARG A 18 1.20 16.67 6.90
CA ARG A 18 -0.08 16.00 6.59
C ARG A 18 0.05 14.98 5.46
N MET A 19 0.87 15.24 4.44
CA MET A 19 1.15 14.26 3.39
C MET A 19 1.83 13.00 3.95
N SER A 20 2.85 13.18 4.79
CA SER A 20 3.55 12.06 5.44
C SER A 20 2.62 11.27 6.37
N GLU A 21 1.70 11.93 7.06
CA GLU A 21 0.66 11.27 7.86
C GLU A 21 -0.24 10.37 6.99
N GLN A 22 -0.71 10.87 5.85
CA GLN A 22 -1.53 10.06 4.94
C GLN A 22 -0.75 8.90 4.30
N GLU A 23 0.53 9.09 4.02
CA GLU A 23 1.43 8.02 3.55
C GLU A 23 1.59 6.90 4.60
N PHE A 24 1.73 7.26 5.88
CA PHE A 24 1.74 6.29 6.97
C PHE A 24 0.44 5.47 7.01
N TYR A 25 -0.73 6.12 6.92
CA TYR A 25 -2.01 5.41 6.93
C TYR A 25 -2.21 4.52 5.69
N ASP A 26 -1.74 4.93 4.52
CA ASP A 26 -1.81 4.08 3.33
C ASP A 26 -0.91 2.85 3.46
N LEU A 27 0.31 3.03 3.99
CA LEU A 27 1.21 1.93 4.29
C LEU A 27 0.57 0.94 5.29
N ALA A 28 0.01 1.45 6.38
CA ALA A 28 -0.67 0.62 7.37
C ALA A 28 -1.83 -0.18 6.76
N ARG A 29 -2.66 0.47 5.92
CA ARG A 29 -3.75 -0.18 5.17
C ARG A 29 -3.20 -1.29 4.26
N GLY A 30 -2.12 -1.02 3.54
CA GLY A 30 -1.45 -1.98 2.67
C GLY A 30 -0.93 -3.20 3.43
N LEU A 31 -0.28 -2.98 4.58
CA LEU A 31 0.24 -4.04 5.46
C LEU A 31 -0.89 -4.92 6.02
N VAL A 32 -1.97 -4.32 6.52
CA VAL A 32 -3.15 -5.07 7.02
C VAL A 32 -3.79 -5.89 5.90
N THR A 33 -3.88 -5.33 4.69
CA THR A 33 -4.42 -6.04 3.53
C THR A 33 -3.54 -7.22 3.13
N LYS A 34 -2.22 -7.03 3.10
CA LYS A 34 -1.25 -8.09 2.81
C LYS A 34 -1.34 -9.19 3.87
N LEU A 35 -1.38 -8.82 5.15
CA LEU A 35 -1.52 -9.74 6.28
C LEU A 35 -2.76 -10.64 6.11
N ARG A 36 -3.93 -10.03 5.88
CA ARG A 36 -5.20 -10.77 5.69
C ARG A 36 -5.14 -11.72 4.49
N LYS A 37 -4.58 -11.28 3.36
CA LYS A 37 -4.44 -12.12 2.16
C LYS A 37 -3.56 -13.34 2.42
N LEU A 38 -2.42 -13.16 3.10
CA LEU A 38 -1.52 -14.27 3.44
C LEU A 38 -2.17 -15.24 4.42
N PHE A 39 -2.83 -14.72 5.46
CA PHE A 39 -3.55 -15.50 6.45
C PHE A 39 -4.59 -16.44 5.81
N TYR A 40 -5.50 -15.89 4.98
CA TYR A 40 -6.50 -16.71 4.30
C TYR A 40 -5.92 -17.63 3.24
N ALA A 41 -4.85 -17.22 2.53
CA ALA A 41 -4.19 -18.09 1.57
C ALA A 41 -3.59 -19.34 2.25
N ILE A 42 -2.89 -19.18 3.37
CA ILE A 42 -2.34 -20.30 4.14
C ILE A 42 -3.47 -21.20 4.63
N TYR A 43 -4.56 -20.62 5.17
CA TYR A 43 -5.72 -21.40 5.62
C TYR A 43 -6.28 -22.30 4.50
N TYR A 44 -6.64 -21.71 3.36
CA TYR A 44 -7.26 -22.47 2.27
C TYR A 44 -6.28 -23.42 1.56
N TYR A 45 -4.97 -23.13 1.53
CA TYR A 45 -3.99 -24.11 1.06
C TYR A 45 -3.89 -25.32 1.98
N ARG A 46 -3.98 -25.14 3.31
CA ARG A 46 -4.03 -26.25 4.26
C ARG A 46 -5.30 -27.09 4.06
N GLN A 47 -6.44 -26.46 3.82
CA GLN A 47 -7.68 -27.19 3.51
C GLN A 47 -7.59 -27.96 2.19
N ALA A 48 -7.03 -27.35 1.15
CA ALA A 48 -6.78 -28.03 -0.11
C ALA A 48 -5.85 -29.25 0.07
N ILE A 49 -4.78 -29.13 0.86
CA ILE A 49 -3.90 -30.26 1.19
C ILE A 49 -4.68 -31.37 1.88
N SER A 50 -5.54 -31.07 2.86
CA SER A 50 -6.37 -32.07 3.52
C SER A 50 -7.26 -32.84 2.53
N PHE A 51 -7.86 -32.13 1.58
CA PHE A 51 -8.64 -32.73 0.50
C PHE A 51 -7.79 -33.62 -0.44
N TYR A 52 -6.59 -33.17 -0.80
CA TYR A 52 -5.65 -33.98 -1.60
C TYR A 52 -5.19 -35.22 -0.84
N ASP A 53 -4.93 -35.13 0.47
CA ASP A 53 -4.50 -36.26 1.30
C ASP A 53 -5.58 -37.36 1.31
N GLN A 54 -6.86 -36.99 1.46
CA GLN A 54 -8.00 -37.92 1.34
C GLN A 54 -8.11 -38.53 -0.06
N SER A 55 -7.97 -37.69 -1.10
CA SER A 55 -8.04 -38.11 -2.51
C SER A 55 -6.91 -39.08 -2.87
N LEU A 56 -5.70 -38.84 -2.38
CA LEU A 56 -4.54 -39.71 -2.57
C LEU A 56 -4.72 -41.03 -1.84
N GLU A 57 -5.27 -41.05 -0.63
CA GLU A 57 -5.57 -42.30 0.08
C GLU A 57 -6.54 -43.17 -0.73
N ALA A 58 -7.65 -42.59 -1.19
CA ALA A 58 -8.66 -43.28 -1.98
C ALA A 58 -8.08 -43.79 -3.33
N LEU A 59 -7.38 -42.93 -4.06
CA LEU A 59 -6.78 -43.29 -5.35
C LEU A 59 -5.66 -44.32 -5.19
N GLY A 60 -4.89 -44.28 -4.10
CA GLY A 60 -3.86 -45.27 -3.79
C GLY A 60 -4.44 -46.68 -3.64
N LYS A 61 -5.59 -46.82 -2.96
CA LYS A 61 -6.33 -48.10 -2.86
C LYS A 61 -6.79 -48.58 -4.24
N THR A 62 -7.28 -47.68 -5.08
CA THR A 62 -7.69 -47.98 -6.47
C THR A 62 -6.51 -48.42 -7.34
N VAL A 63 -5.37 -47.74 -7.26
CA VAL A 63 -4.13 -48.12 -7.96
C VAL A 63 -3.71 -49.53 -7.55
N SER A 64 -3.66 -49.81 -6.24
CA SER A 64 -3.29 -51.14 -5.72
C SER A 64 -4.23 -52.25 -6.21
N SER A 65 -5.54 -51.97 -6.23
CA SER A 65 -6.55 -52.90 -6.75
C SER A 65 -6.39 -53.15 -8.25
N ALA A 66 -6.12 -52.09 -9.03
CA ALA A 66 -5.87 -52.18 -10.46
C ALA A 66 -4.59 -52.97 -10.77
N GLU A 67 -3.53 -52.80 -9.98
CA GLU A 67 -2.30 -53.61 -10.11
C GLU A 67 -2.57 -55.10 -9.87
N MET A 68 -3.39 -55.45 -8.88
CA MET A 68 -3.80 -56.84 -8.65
C MET A 68 -4.65 -57.39 -9.80
N GLY A 69 -5.58 -56.60 -10.33
CA GLY A 69 -6.38 -56.95 -11.50
C GLY A 69 -5.53 -57.19 -12.75
N TYR A 70 -4.51 -56.36 -12.97
CA TYR A 70 -3.55 -56.54 -14.05
C TYR A 70 -2.74 -57.84 -13.90
N LYS A 71 -2.25 -58.16 -12.69
CA LYS A 71 -1.56 -59.45 -12.43
C LYS A 71 -2.44 -60.67 -12.75
N ARG A 72 -3.76 -60.53 -12.58
CA ARG A 72 -4.77 -61.54 -12.93
C ARG A 72 -5.25 -61.45 -14.39
N ARG A 73 -4.66 -60.58 -15.22
CA ARG A 73 -5.05 -60.30 -16.62
C ARG A 73 -6.49 -59.81 -16.80
N ALA A 74 -7.09 -59.24 -15.75
CA ALA A 74 -8.46 -58.72 -15.76
C ALA A 74 -8.55 -57.23 -16.16
N ILE A 75 -7.42 -56.51 -16.15
CA ILE A 75 -7.31 -55.07 -16.42
C ILE A 75 -6.11 -54.84 -17.34
N LEU A 76 -6.16 -53.83 -18.21
CA LEU A 76 -5.07 -53.50 -19.12
C LEU A 76 -3.94 -52.75 -18.41
N GLN A 77 -2.69 -52.99 -18.81
CA GLN A 77 -1.53 -52.26 -18.26
C GLN A 77 -1.67 -50.74 -18.43
N ALA A 78 -2.24 -50.29 -19.55
CA ALA A 78 -2.48 -48.88 -19.84
C ALA A 78 -3.40 -48.20 -18.81
N GLU A 79 -4.39 -48.92 -18.27
CA GLU A 79 -5.30 -48.39 -17.25
C GLU A 79 -4.60 -48.23 -15.90
N VAL A 80 -3.77 -49.20 -15.51
CA VAL A 80 -2.93 -49.11 -14.32
C VAL A 80 -1.97 -47.91 -14.42
N LEU A 81 -1.34 -47.73 -15.58
CA LEU A 81 -0.42 -46.60 -15.81
C LEU A 81 -1.15 -45.25 -15.74
N ARG A 82 -2.38 -45.15 -16.27
CA ARG A 82 -3.19 -43.93 -16.18
C ARG A 82 -3.52 -43.58 -14.73
N LEU A 83 -3.92 -44.57 -13.92
CA LEU A 83 -4.21 -44.35 -12.50
C LEU A 83 -2.96 -43.93 -11.72
N LYS A 84 -1.80 -44.54 -12.00
CA LYS A 84 -0.52 -44.12 -11.42
C LYS A 84 -0.15 -42.71 -11.82
N ALA A 85 -0.31 -42.34 -13.10
CA ALA A 85 -0.02 -41.00 -13.57
C ALA A 85 -0.90 -39.96 -12.85
N LEU A 86 -2.20 -40.23 -12.69
CA LEU A 86 -3.10 -39.38 -11.92
C LEU A 86 -2.67 -39.28 -10.44
N TYR A 87 -2.28 -40.40 -9.83
CA TYR A 87 -1.79 -40.40 -8.44
C TYR A 87 -0.54 -39.53 -8.27
N PHE A 88 0.45 -39.68 -9.17
CA PHE A 88 1.64 -38.83 -9.14
C PHE A 88 1.33 -37.35 -9.41
N PHE A 89 0.38 -37.07 -10.31
CA PHE A 89 -0.09 -35.71 -10.57
C PHE A 89 -0.69 -35.08 -9.32
N LEU A 90 -1.66 -35.73 -8.67
CA LEU A 90 -2.28 -35.22 -7.44
C LEU A 90 -1.25 -35.07 -6.30
N LYS A 91 -0.29 -36.01 -6.20
CA LYS A 91 0.79 -35.91 -5.22
C LYS A 91 1.68 -34.69 -5.47
N LYS A 92 1.97 -34.38 -6.73
CA LYS A 92 2.72 -33.18 -7.11
C LYS A 92 1.95 -31.91 -6.73
N GLU A 93 0.67 -31.80 -7.10
CA GLU A 93 -0.17 -30.63 -6.75
C GLU A 93 -0.21 -30.38 -5.24
N ARG A 94 -0.30 -31.46 -4.45
CA ARG A 94 -0.25 -31.42 -2.99
C ARG A 94 1.09 -30.89 -2.46
N GLU A 95 2.22 -31.30 -3.03
CA GLU A 95 3.53 -30.75 -2.65
C GLU A 95 3.73 -29.29 -3.11
N ASP A 96 3.20 -28.91 -4.27
CA ASP A 96 3.24 -27.53 -4.75
C ASP A 96 2.45 -26.59 -3.81
N LEU A 97 1.31 -27.04 -3.26
CA LEU A 97 0.60 -26.30 -2.21
C LEU A 97 1.41 -26.14 -0.92
N ASN A 98 2.15 -27.18 -0.55
CA ASN A 98 3.04 -27.18 0.61
C ASN A 98 4.15 -26.12 0.45
N ILE A 99 4.76 -26.04 -0.73
CA ILE A 99 5.77 -25.02 -1.07
C ILE A 99 5.14 -23.62 -0.98
N ARG A 100 3.94 -23.44 -1.54
CA ARG A 100 3.21 -22.15 -1.43
C ARG A 100 2.94 -21.76 0.03
N ILE A 101 2.60 -22.70 0.91
CA ILE A 101 2.46 -22.41 2.34
C ILE A 101 3.76 -21.90 2.92
N LEU A 102 4.89 -22.57 2.66
CA LEU A 102 6.20 -22.16 3.18
C LEU A 102 6.57 -20.73 2.73
N GLU A 103 6.34 -20.39 1.47
CA GLU A 103 6.56 -19.03 0.95
C GLU A 103 5.68 -18.00 1.67
N ARG A 104 4.38 -18.27 1.83
CA ARG A 104 3.45 -17.33 2.47
C ARG A 104 3.69 -17.20 3.97
N GLU A 105 4.12 -18.27 4.64
CA GLU A 105 4.56 -18.20 6.03
C GLU A 105 5.83 -17.36 6.16
N ALA A 106 6.79 -17.45 5.23
CA ALA A 106 7.97 -16.59 5.23
C ALA A 106 7.61 -15.10 5.10
N ASP A 107 6.70 -14.76 4.18
CA ASP A 107 6.15 -13.40 4.07
C ASP A 107 5.47 -12.94 5.37
N LEU A 108 4.72 -13.85 6.01
CA LEU A 108 3.99 -13.56 7.24
C LEU A 108 4.93 -13.33 8.43
N ARG A 109 6.02 -14.11 8.55
CA ARG A 109 7.06 -13.92 9.57
C ARG A 109 7.68 -12.52 9.47
N VAL A 110 7.97 -12.05 8.25
CA VAL A 110 8.49 -10.69 8.02
C VAL A 110 7.48 -9.63 8.43
N LEU A 111 6.19 -9.82 8.12
CA LEU A 111 5.14 -8.86 8.47
C LEU A 111 4.86 -8.79 9.98
N LEU A 112 4.86 -9.94 10.66
CA LEU A 112 4.61 -10.01 12.10
C LEU A 112 5.82 -9.53 12.90
N ASN A 113 7.03 -9.75 12.37
CA ASN A 113 8.30 -9.39 13.02
C ASN A 113 8.36 -9.84 14.50
N ASP A 114 7.81 -11.02 14.78
CA ASP A 114 7.76 -11.62 16.11
C ASP A 114 8.94 -12.58 16.28
N ASP A 115 9.73 -12.39 17.34
CA ASP A 115 10.88 -13.22 17.67
C ASP A 115 10.50 -14.70 17.87
N SER A 116 9.31 -15.00 18.38
CA SER A 116 8.86 -16.37 18.57
C SER A 116 8.58 -17.10 17.25
N LEU A 117 8.38 -16.35 16.15
CA LEU A 117 8.05 -16.89 14.83
C LEU A 117 9.25 -16.90 13.87
N LYS A 118 10.43 -16.40 14.30
CA LYS A 118 11.62 -16.30 13.44
C LYS A 118 12.18 -17.64 12.98
N ASN A 119 11.97 -18.71 13.75
CA ASN A 119 12.42 -20.04 13.35
C ASN A 119 11.60 -20.56 12.15
N PRO A 120 12.23 -20.86 11.00
CA PRO A 120 11.54 -21.39 9.82
C PRO A 120 10.78 -22.70 10.06
N GLU A 121 11.19 -23.48 11.06
CA GLU A 121 10.52 -24.73 11.46
C GLU A 121 9.18 -24.48 12.19
N THR A 122 8.98 -23.27 12.72
CA THR A 122 7.74 -22.91 13.44
C THR A 122 6.63 -22.69 12.43
N LYS A 123 5.70 -23.64 12.36
CA LYS A 123 4.54 -23.59 11.45
C LYS A 123 3.54 -22.54 11.92
N ILE A 124 3.00 -21.78 10.97
CA ILE A 124 1.91 -20.85 11.23
C ILE A 124 0.62 -21.51 10.74
N VAL A 125 -0.30 -21.75 11.67
CA VAL A 125 -1.59 -22.38 11.40
C VAL A 125 -2.69 -21.34 11.67
N PRO A 126 -3.19 -20.67 10.62
CA PRO A 126 -4.37 -19.83 10.74
C PRO A 126 -5.56 -20.65 11.23
N GLU A 127 -6.26 -20.15 12.23
CA GLU A 127 -7.54 -20.67 12.67
C GLU A 127 -8.62 -19.64 12.35
N ILE A 128 -9.70 -20.10 11.72
CA ILE A 128 -10.87 -19.26 11.45
C ILE A 128 -12.11 -19.88 12.09
N VAL A 129 -13.05 -19.01 12.41
CA VAL A 129 -14.43 -19.38 12.74
C VAL A 129 -15.20 -19.23 11.43
N GLU A 130 -15.53 -20.34 10.78
CA GLU A 130 -16.14 -20.35 9.44
C GLU A 130 -17.48 -19.62 9.41
N GLU A 131 -18.24 -19.66 10.52
CA GLU A 131 -19.51 -18.95 10.65
C GLU A 131 -19.35 -17.43 10.48
N ASN A 132 -18.16 -16.87 10.75
CA ASN A 132 -17.91 -15.44 10.52
C ASN A 132 -17.74 -15.10 9.03
N LEU A 133 -17.41 -16.07 8.19
CA LEU A 133 -17.33 -15.87 6.74
C LEU A 133 -18.71 -15.89 6.10
N ASP A 134 -19.63 -16.71 6.61
CA ASP A 134 -21.02 -16.78 6.13
C ASP A 134 -21.81 -15.50 6.41
N LEU A 135 -21.33 -14.67 7.35
CA LEU A 135 -21.89 -13.34 7.61
C LEU A 135 -21.46 -12.28 6.57
N LEU A 136 -20.49 -12.60 5.72
CA LEU A 136 -20.06 -11.71 4.65
C LEU A 136 -21.05 -11.81 3.51
N GLU A 137 -21.64 -10.67 3.12
CA GLU A 137 -22.61 -10.62 2.02
C GLU A 137 -22.12 -9.64 0.93
N PRO A 138 -21.09 -10.02 0.14
CA PRO A 138 -20.56 -9.20 -0.96
C PRO A 138 -21.66 -8.74 -1.93
N ALA A 139 -22.66 -9.59 -2.18
CA ALA A 139 -23.80 -9.27 -3.03
C ALA A 139 -24.62 -8.06 -2.54
N LYS A 140 -24.70 -7.82 -1.22
CA LYS A 140 -25.45 -6.69 -0.64
C LYS A 140 -24.67 -5.38 -0.63
N LEU A 141 -23.36 -5.41 -0.92
CA LEU A 141 -22.55 -4.21 -1.01
C LEU A 141 -22.99 -3.37 -2.21
N LYS A 142 -23.34 -2.10 -1.98
CA LYS A 142 -23.66 -1.15 -3.05
C LYS A 142 -22.38 -0.47 -3.54
N ARG A 143 -22.22 -0.45 -4.87
CA ARG A 143 -21.04 0.13 -5.52
C ARG A 143 -20.89 1.62 -5.18
N GLU A 144 -21.98 2.37 -5.28
CA GLU A 144 -21.98 3.82 -5.06
C GLU A 144 -21.58 4.17 -3.62
N GLU A 145 -22.07 3.42 -2.63
CA GLU A 145 -21.72 3.61 -1.22
C GLU A 145 -20.21 3.37 -0.99
N LEU A 146 -19.65 2.32 -1.59
CA LEU A 146 -18.23 2.01 -1.47
C LEU A 146 -17.33 3.01 -2.22
N LEU A 147 -17.78 3.52 -3.37
CA LEU A 147 -17.08 4.58 -4.09
C LEU A 147 -17.05 5.88 -3.27
N GLU A 148 -18.17 6.24 -2.63
CA GLU A 148 -18.23 7.41 -1.76
C GLU A 148 -17.30 7.25 -0.54
N VAL A 149 -17.33 6.08 0.10
CA VAL A 149 -16.41 5.75 1.19
C VAL A 149 -14.96 5.85 0.72
N ALA A 150 -14.63 5.31 -0.45
CA ALA A 150 -13.28 5.37 -1.00
C ALA A 150 -12.83 6.82 -1.24
N ARG A 151 -13.66 7.63 -1.92
CA ARG A 151 -13.37 9.05 -2.19
C ARG A 151 -13.10 9.86 -0.91
N ASN A 152 -13.79 9.54 0.18
CA ASN A 152 -13.71 10.29 1.43
C ASN A 152 -12.65 9.76 2.41
N LYS A 153 -12.36 8.45 2.40
CA LYS A 153 -11.55 7.80 3.44
C LYS A 153 -10.19 7.32 2.96
N ARG A 154 -9.97 7.11 1.66
CA ARG A 154 -8.71 6.55 1.15
C ARG A 154 -7.49 7.44 1.43
N PRO A 155 -6.48 6.94 2.15
CA PRO A 155 -5.31 7.76 2.51
C PRO A 155 -4.45 8.18 1.31
N ASP A 156 -4.28 7.32 0.31
CA ASP A 156 -3.59 7.65 -0.96
C ASP A 156 -4.27 8.82 -1.70
N LEU A 157 -5.60 8.82 -1.78
CA LEU A 157 -6.33 9.95 -2.36
C LEU A 157 -6.20 11.22 -1.51
N LYS A 158 -6.27 11.10 -0.17
CA LYS A 158 -6.03 12.23 0.74
C LYS A 158 -4.62 12.80 0.59
N LYS A 159 -3.60 11.94 0.42
CA LYS A 159 -2.22 12.34 0.15
C LYS A 159 -2.14 13.14 -1.16
N ALA A 160 -2.78 12.68 -2.23
CA ALA A 160 -2.83 13.40 -3.50
C ALA A 160 -3.49 14.79 -3.37
N VAL A 161 -4.58 14.89 -2.59
CA VAL A 161 -5.23 16.18 -2.28
C VAL A 161 -4.28 17.10 -1.49
N GLN A 162 -3.57 16.59 -0.48
CA GLN A 162 -2.60 17.40 0.26
C GLN A 162 -1.39 17.79 -0.61
N ALA A 163 -0.97 16.94 -1.54
CA ALA A 163 0.11 17.24 -2.49
C ALA A 163 -0.25 18.41 -3.43
N LEU A 164 -1.49 18.46 -3.91
CA LEU A 164 -1.97 19.62 -4.67
C LEU A 164 -1.96 20.90 -3.82
N ARG A 165 -2.51 20.83 -2.60
CA ARG A 165 -2.52 21.97 -1.67
C ARG A 165 -1.12 22.44 -1.30
N TYR A 166 -0.19 21.50 -1.16
CA TYR A 166 1.22 21.79 -0.91
C TYR A 166 1.81 22.62 -2.04
N GLU A 167 1.60 22.24 -3.31
CA GLU A 167 2.12 23.01 -4.44
C GLU A 167 1.41 24.37 -4.60
N GLU A 168 0.12 24.46 -4.27
CA GLU A 168 -0.60 25.75 -4.23
C GLU A 168 -0.01 26.69 -3.17
N ALA A 169 0.25 26.18 -1.96
CA ALA A 169 0.90 26.93 -0.89
C ALA A 169 2.36 27.28 -1.21
N ASN A 170 3.07 26.39 -1.90
CA ASN A 170 4.43 26.61 -2.37
C ASN A 170 4.46 27.72 -3.43
N LEU A 171 3.50 27.75 -4.36
CA LEU A 171 3.36 28.84 -5.33
C LEU A 171 3.12 30.19 -4.62
N GLU A 172 2.25 30.24 -3.61
CA GLU A 172 2.05 31.44 -2.78
C GLU A 172 3.35 31.88 -2.08
N LEU A 173 4.16 30.92 -1.60
CA LEU A 173 5.46 31.17 -1.00
C LEU A 173 6.46 31.71 -2.04
N GLN A 174 6.49 31.18 -3.26
CA GLN A 174 7.36 31.69 -4.32
C GLN A 174 7.00 33.12 -4.73
N HIS A 175 5.71 33.46 -4.79
CA HIS A 175 5.28 34.84 -4.96
C HIS A 175 5.71 35.73 -3.79
N ALA A 176 5.63 35.23 -2.55
CA ALA A 176 6.10 36.00 -1.40
C ALA A 176 7.62 36.22 -1.44
N ASN A 177 8.40 35.22 -1.84
CA ASN A 177 9.86 35.31 -1.94
C ASN A 177 10.33 36.38 -2.94
N ALA A 178 9.52 36.72 -3.94
CA ALA A 178 9.79 37.82 -4.87
C ALA A 178 9.68 39.22 -4.21
N ILE A 179 9.03 39.34 -3.04
CA ILE A 179 8.88 40.60 -2.31
C ILE A 179 10.16 40.86 -1.49
N PRO A 180 10.80 42.04 -1.61
CA PRO A 180 11.94 42.46 -0.77
C PRO A 180 11.68 42.28 0.73
N ASP A 181 12.69 41.89 1.50
CA ASP A 181 12.60 41.89 2.97
C ASP A 181 13.25 43.14 3.56
N LEU A 182 12.54 43.79 4.49
CA LEU A 182 13.08 44.84 5.36
C LEU A 182 13.57 44.19 6.66
N ALA A 183 14.88 44.26 6.89
CA ALA A 183 15.51 43.95 8.17
C ALA A 183 15.68 45.26 8.95
N PHE A 184 15.23 45.28 10.20
CA PHE A 184 15.35 46.43 11.09
C PHE A 184 15.77 45.94 12.46
N GLY A 185 16.74 46.59 13.08
CA GLY A 185 17.20 46.17 14.40
C GLY A 185 18.21 47.11 15.04
N PRO A 186 18.47 46.93 16.34
CA PRO A 186 19.52 47.66 17.03
C PRO A 186 20.89 47.14 16.60
N MET A 187 21.87 48.04 16.58
CA MET A 187 23.27 47.75 16.37
C MET A 187 24.07 48.29 17.54
N TYR A 188 24.96 47.47 18.10
CA TYR A 188 25.90 47.91 19.13
C TYR A 188 27.33 47.60 18.67
N ASN A 189 28.20 48.61 18.71
CA ASN A 189 29.60 48.47 18.37
C ASN A 189 30.48 49.00 19.51
N ARG A 190 31.22 48.09 20.15
CA ARG A 190 32.12 48.39 21.27
C ARG A 190 33.51 48.87 20.84
N GLY A 191 34.00 48.43 19.69
CA GLY A 191 35.41 48.57 19.26
C GLY A 191 35.68 49.63 18.19
N GLY A 192 34.84 50.67 18.08
CA GLY A 192 34.97 51.69 17.05
C GLY A 192 36.19 52.61 17.25
N THR A 193 36.92 52.91 16.17
CA THR A 193 38.09 53.81 16.17
C THR A 193 37.71 55.28 16.38
N ALA A 194 36.51 55.70 15.95
CA ALA A 194 36.01 57.07 16.09
C ALA A 194 35.14 57.29 17.36
N PHE A 195 34.36 56.27 17.77
CA PHE A 195 33.49 56.33 18.96
C PHE A 195 33.47 54.96 19.66
N GLN A 196 33.83 54.92 20.95
CA GLN A 196 33.69 53.72 21.79
C GLN A 196 32.24 53.58 22.29
N ASN A 197 31.75 52.35 22.42
CA ASN A 197 30.39 52.04 22.91
C ASN A 197 29.26 52.69 22.10
N TYR A 198 29.32 52.59 20.77
CA TYR A 198 28.30 53.12 19.87
C TYR A 198 27.03 52.25 19.86
N TRP A 199 25.88 52.87 20.00
CA TRP A 199 24.56 52.27 19.77
C TRP A 199 23.89 52.96 18.60
N GLY A 200 23.26 52.19 17.72
CA GLY A 200 22.56 52.67 16.55
C GLY A 200 21.37 51.79 16.20
N ILE A 201 20.59 52.24 15.22
CA ILE A 201 19.49 51.48 14.64
C ILE A 201 19.82 51.32 13.16
N THR A 202 19.68 50.10 12.64
CA THR A 202 19.92 49.80 11.23
C THR A 202 18.62 49.36 10.58
N ALA A 203 18.45 49.77 9.33
CA ALA A 203 17.41 49.28 8.43
C ALA A 203 18.08 48.86 7.12
N GLN A 204 17.82 47.65 6.65
CA GLN A 204 18.34 47.08 5.42
C GLN A 204 17.18 46.54 4.58
N LEU A 205 17.12 46.94 3.31
CA LEU A 205 16.14 46.45 2.35
C LEU A 205 16.87 45.85 1.15
N ASN A 206 16.67 44.56 0.91
CA ASN A 206 17.26 43.89 -0.25
C ASN A 206 16.28 43.91 -1.43
N VAL A 207 16.52 44.78 -2.42
CA VAL A 207 15.66 44.92 -3.60
C VAL A 207 16.24 44.08 -4.76
N PRO A 208 15.54 43.03 -5.22
CA PRO A 208 15.98 42.24 -6.35
C PRO A 208 15.77 43.02 -7.66
N ILE A 209 16.87 43.37 -8.33
CA ILE A 209 16.83 44.09 -9.61
C ILE A 209 16.65 43.11 -10.78
N PHE A 210 17.45 42.04 -10.81
CA PHE A 210 17.48 41.07 -11.92
C PHE A 210 16.75 39.76 -11.62
N ASP A 211 16.84 39.25 -10.40
CA ASP A 211 16.21 37.97 -10.01
C ASP A 211 14.97 38.20 -9.14
N ARG A 212 13.80 38.29 -9.78
CA ARG A 212 12.50 38.44 -9.13
C ARG A 212 11.83 37.10 -8.81
N ASN A 213 12.61 36.02 -8.68
CA ASN A 213 12.12 34.66 -8.43
C ASN A 213 11.21 34.08 -9.54
N GLN A 214 11.26 34.66 -10.74
CA GLN A 214 10.36 34.35 -11.86
C GLN A 214 10.47 32.90 -12.36
N GLY A 215 11.66 32.29 -12.25
CA GLY A 215 11.88 30.87 -12.59
C GLY A 215 11.15 29.93 -11.64
N ASN A 216 11.29 30.15 -10.32
CA ASN A 216 10.66 29.32 -9.30
C ASN A 216 9.14 29.47 -9.28
N ILE A 217 8.62 30.68 -9.57
CA ILE A 217 7.18 30.91 -9.75
C ILE A 217 6.67 30.07 -10.92
N LYS A 218 7.28 30.19 -12.12
CA LYS A 218 6.88 29.39 -13.29
C LYS A 218 6.98 27.89 -13.04
N ALA A 219 8.03 27.44 -12.35
CA ALA A 219 8.19 26.04 -11.98
C ALA A 219 7.05 25.56 -11.05
N SER A 220 6.69 26.37 -10.06
CA SER A 220 5.60 26.05 -9.11
C SER A 220 4.23 26.06 -9.80
N GLU A 221 3.98 26.97 -10.74
CA GLU A 221 2.75 26.96 -11.56
C GLU A 221 2.61 25.64 -12.35
N LYS A 222 3.71 25.15 -12.94
CA LYS A 222 3.72 23.86 -13.64
C LYS A 222 3.56 22.69 -12.66
N ALA A 223 4.14 22.78 -11.47
CA ALA A 223 3.97 21.76 -10.43
C ALA A 223 2.50 21.64 -9.99
N VAL A 224 1.80 22.77 -9.77
CA VAL A 224 0.36 22.78 -9.47
C VAL A 224 -0.46 22.10 -10.58
N LEU A 225 -0.19 22.43 -11.84
CA LEU A 225 -0.87 21.80 -12.98
C LEU A 225 -0.62 20.28 -13.03
N SER A 226 0.62 19.86 -12.78
CA SER A 226 0.99 18.45 -12.71
C SER A 226 0.25 17.72 -11.59
N ARG A 227 0.28 18.26 -10.36
CA ARG A 227 -0.43 17.66 -9.20
C ARG A 227 -1.94 17.62 -9.39
N LYS A 228 -2.52 18.60 -10.10
CA LYS A 228 -3.94 18.58 -10.44
C LYS A 228 -4.29 17.43 -11.39
N GLN A 229 -3.41 17.10 -12.34
CA GLN A 229 -3.62 15.95 -13.21
C GLN A 229 -3.39 14.62 -12.47
N GLU A 230 -2.36 14.55 -11.63
CA GLU A 230 -2.08 13.39 -10.79
C GLU A 230 -3.25 13.07 -9.86
N LEU A 231 -3.84 14.07 -9.20
CA LEU A 231 -5.04 13.89 -8.38
C LEU A 231 -6.20 13.29 -9.16
N LYS A 232 -6.42 13.73 -10.41
CA LYS A 232 -7.46 13.14 -11.27
C LYS A 232 -7.16 11.69 -11.62
N ASN A 233 -5.89 11.38 -11.91
CA ASN A 233 -5.47 10.02 -12.20
C ASN A 233 -5.64 9.11 -10.97
N THR A 234 -5.18 9.53 -9.79
CA THR A 234 -5.36 8.79 -8.53
C THR A 234 -6.83 8.57 -8.23
N LEU A 235 -7.69 9.57 -8.42
CA LEU A 235 -9.14 9.40 -8.26
C LEU A 235 -9.69 8.30 -9.19
N LEU A 236 -9.30 8.33 -10.46
CA LEU A 236 -9.71 7.32 -11.45
C LEU A 236 -9.20 5.92 -11.10
N GLU A 237 -7.95 5.79 -10.65
CA GLU A 237 -7.37 4.52 -10.19
C GLU A 237 -8.14 3.95 -9.01
N VAL A 238 -8.45 4.79 -8.01
CA VAL A 238 -9.25 4.42 -6.84
C VAL A 238 -10.64 3.92 -7.25
N GLU A 239 -11.32 4.65 -8.14
CA GLU A 239 -12.67 4.30 -8.59
C GLU A 239 -12.68 2.97 -9.34
N ASN A 240 -11.69 2.77 -10.23
CA ASN A 240 -11.53 1.51 -10.95
C ASN A 240 -11.18 0.34 -10.02
N GLU A 241 -10.28 0.54 -9.05
CA GLU A 241 -9.92 -0.50 -8.08
C GLU A 241 -11.14 -0.96 -7.28
N VAL A 242 -11.97 -0.01 -6.82
CA VAL A 242 -13.21 -0.31 -6.08
C VAL A 242 -14.20 -1.04 -6.97
N ALA A 243 -14.44 -0.55 -8.19
CA ALA A 243 -15.37 -1.16 -9.12
C ALA A 243 -14.97 -2.62 -9.43
N VAL A 244 -13.70 -2.86 -9.77
CA VAL A 244 -13.20 -4.21 -10.06
C VAL A 244 -13.25 -5.10 -8.82
N SER A 245 -12.90 -4.59 -7.64
CA SER A 245 -12.88 -5.39 -6.40
C SER A 245 -14.28 -5.86 -5.99
N ILE A 246 -15.29 -5.02 -6.15
CA ILE A 246 -16.69 -5.37 -5.84
C ILE A 246 -17.20 -6.43 -6.81
N GLU A 247 -17.01 -6.23 -8.11
CA GLU A 247 -17.44 -7.21 -9.11
C GLU A 247 -16.70 -8.54 -8.93
N THR A 248 -15.40 -8.50 -8.64
CA THR A 248 -14.63 -9.71 -8.32
C THR A 248 -15.18 -10.41 -7.08
N ALA A 249 -15.60 -9.66 -6.05
CA ALA A 249 -16.17 -10.24 -4.84
C ALA A 249 -17.53 -10.90 -5.14
N ARG A 250 -18.40 -10.25 -5.91
CA ARG A 250 -19.72 -10.78 -6.33
C ARG A 250 -19.59 -12.04 -7.18
N VAL A 251 -18.72 -12.02 -8.19
CA VAL A 251 -18.48 -13.21 -9.04
C VAL A 251 -17.97 -14.39 -8.21
N LYS A 252 -17.16 -14.13 -7.17
CA LYS A 252 -16.70 -15.19 -6.28
C LYS A 252 -17.78 -15.68 -5.32
N ASP A 253 -18.67 -14.81 -4.88
CA ASP A 253 -19.82 -15.13 -4.04
C ASP A 253 -20.79 -16.07 -4.78
N GLU A 254 -21.04 -15.81 -6.07
CA GLU A 254 -21.91 -16.65 -6.92
C GLU A 254 -21.34 -18.06 -7.24
N LEU A 255 -20.04 -18.28 -7.03
CA LEU A 255 -19.39 -19.58 -7.26
C LEU A 255 -19.54 -20.54 -6.07
N TYR A 256 -19.91 -20.03 -4.90
CA TYR A 256 -20.17 -20.80 -3.67
C TYR A 256 -21.67 -21.00 -3.48
#